data_AF-A0A516PUX1-F1
#
_entry.id   AF-A0A516PUX1-F1
#
_cell.length_a   1.000
_cell.length_b   1.000
_cell.length_c   1.000
_cell.angle_alpha   90.00
_cell.angle_beta   90.00
_cell.angle_gamma   90.00
#
_symmetry.space_group_name_H-M   'P 1'
#
loop_
_entity.id
_entity.type
_entity.pdbx_description
1 polymer ?
#
loop_
_entity_poly.entity_id
_entity_poly.type
_entity_poly.pdbx_seq_one_letter_code
_entity_poly.pdbx_strand_id
1 'polypeptide(L)' 'MIDWLSLLIVAVVSIATTAVFALLLAFAIRLLSDARLAGEEGRRSGPASVGGWTLLILIGMMIAFGLYLIIPQFH' A
#
# COMPACT_ATOMS: atom_id res chain seq x y z
N MET A 1 13.60 -19.94 27.93
CA MET A 1 14.62 -19.36 27.03
C MET A 1 13.91 -18.46 26.05
N ILE A 2 14.47 -17.30 25.72
CA ILE A 2 13.91 -16.40 24.69
C ILE A 2 14.18 -17.04 23.33
N ASP A 3 13.15 -17.13 22.50
CA ASP A 3 13.29 -17.56 21.12
C ASP A 3 13.70 -16.36 20.24
N TRP A 4 15.01 -16.22 20.06
CA TRP A 4 15.61 -15.18 19.24
C TRP A 4 15.19 -15.27 17.76
N LEU A 5 14.83 -16.45 17.25
CA LEU A 5 14.41 -16.64 15.87
C LEU A 5 13.03 -16.01 15.64
N SER A 6 12.10 -16.22 16.58
CA SER A 6 10.77 -15.61 16.53
C SER A 6 10.83 -14.08 16.48
N LEU A 7 11.72 -13.46 17.26
CA LEU A 7 11.92 -12.01 17.25
C LEU A 7 12.47 -11.51 15.90
N LEU A 8 13.43 -12.24 15.31
CA LEU A 8 13.99 -11.91 14.00
C LEU A 8 12.92 -11.98 12.90
N ILE A 9 12.08 -13.01 12.92
CA ILE A 9 10.99 -13.17 11.94
C ILE A 9 10.04 -11.98 12.01
N VAL A 10 9.58 -11.61 13.20
CA VAL A 10 8.67 -10.46 13.38
C VAL A 10 9.33 -9.16 12.90
N ALA A 11 10.61 -8.95 13.21
CA ALA A 11 11.34 -7.77 12.77
C ALA A 11 11.41 -7.69 11.24
N VAL A 12 11.77 -8.78 10.56
CA VAL A 12 11.85 -8.85 9.10
C VAL A 12 10.47 -8.62 8.47
N VAL A 13 9.44 -9.29 8.95
CA VAL A 13 8.07 -9.15 8.43
C VAL A 13 7.56 -7.72 8.62
N SER A 14 7.83 -7.09 9.78
CA SER A 14 7.40 -5.72 10.06
C SER A 14 8.06 -4.72 9.12
N ILE A 15 9.37 -4.83 8.94
CA ILE A 15 10.14 -3.96 8.03
C ILE A 15 9.68 -4.17 6.58
N ALA A 16 9.58 -5.42 6.14
CA ALA A 16 9.17 -5.76 4.78
C ALA A 16 7.77 -5.24 4.47
N THR A 17 6.80 -5.48 5.35
CA THR A 17 5.42 -5.00 5.19
C THR A 17 5.36 -3.47 5.13
N THR A 18 6.10 -2.80 6.00
CA THR A 18 6.21 -1.32 6.01
C THR A 18 6.80 -0.81 4.70
N ALA A 19 7.88 -1.42 4.22
CA ALA A 19 8.52 -1.03 2.97
C ALA A 19 7.59 -1.23 1.76
N VAL A 20 6.91 -2.37 1.68
CA VAL A 20 5.93 -2.66 0.62
C VAL A 20 4.81 -1.63 0.64
N PHE A 21 4.24 -1.33 1.81
CA PHE A 21 3.19 -0.33 1.95
C PHE A 21 3.65 1.06 1.49
N ALA A 22 4.83 1.50 1.94
CA ALA A 22 5.39 2.80 1.57
C ALA A 22 5.65 2.90 0.06
N LEU A 23 6.17 1.84 -0.56
CA LEU A 23 6.39 1.79 -2.00
C LEU A 23 5.08 1.88 -2.78
N LEU A 24 4.07 1.08 -2.41
CA LEU A 24 2.75 1.13 -3.05
C LEU A 24 2.15 2.54 -2.97
N LEU A 25 2.24 3.18 -1.80
CA LEU A 25 1.73 4.53 -1.61
C LEU A 25 2.48 5.55 -2.45
N ALA A 26 3.81 5.48 -2.49
CA ALA A 26 4.64 6.36 -3.31
C ALA A 26 4.32 6.21 -4.80
N PHE A 27 4.14 4.98 -5.30
CA PHE A 27 3.74 4.74 -6.69
C PHE A 27 2.32 5.23 -6.98
N ALA A 28 1.37 5.03 -6.06
CA ALA A 28 0.00 5.50 -6.21
C ALA A 28 -0.06 7.03 -6.36
N ILE A 29 0.61 7.74 -5.45
CA ILE A 29 0.69 9.21 -5.46
C ILE A 29 1.37 9.69 -6.74
N ARG A 30 2.47 9.05 -7.15
CA ARG A 30 3.20 9.41 -8.37
C ARG A 30 2.31 9.28 -9.61
N LEU A 31 1.66 8.14 -9.80
CA LEU A 31 0.78 7.90 -10.94
C LEU A 31 -0.40 8.87 -10.99
N LEU A 32 -1.02 9.14 -9.84
CA LEU A 32 -2.15 10.06 -9.76
C LEU A 32 -1.71 11.53 -9.99
N SER A 33 -0.50 11.89 -9.56
CA SER A 33 0.09 13.21 -9.82
C SER A 33 0.39 13.39 -11.30
N ASP A 34 1.01 12.39 -11.94
CA ASP A 34 1.28 12.39 -13.39
C ASP A 34 -0.05 12.47 -14.19
N ALA A 35 -1.08 11.76 -13.75
CA ALA A 35 -2.41 11.80 -14.35
C ALA A 35 -3.07 13.19 -14.21
N ARG A 36 -2.91 13.83 -13.04
CA ARG A 36 -3.43 15.19 -12.79
C ARG A 36 -2.77 16.21 -13.71
N LEU A 37 -1.44 16.19 -13.81
CA LEU A 37 -0.67 17.09 -14.67
C LEU A 37 -1.04 16.89 -16.15
N ALA A 38 -1.15 15.63 -16.61
CA ALA A 38 -1.58 15.34 -17.97
C ALA A 38 -3.00 15.87 -18.26
N GLY A 39 -3.90 15.83 -17.28
CA GLY A 39 -5.24 16.42 -17.40
C GLY A 39 -5.23 17.94 -17.52
N GLU A 40 -4.37 18.63 -16.76
CA GLU A 40 -4.19 20.09 -16.85
C GLU A 40 -3.61 20.52 -18.20
N GLU A 41 -2.76 19.69 -18.81
CA GLU A 41 -2.21 19.89 -20.16
C GLU A 41 -3.15 19.47 -21.30
N GLY A 42 -4.38 19.02 -21.00
CA GLY A 42 -5.34 18.53 -21.99
C GLY A 42 -4.95 17.20 -22.65
N ARG A 43 -3.97 16.48 -22.11
CA ARG A 43 -3.51 15.17 -22.57
C ARG A 43 -4.34 14.06 -21.93
N ARG A 44 -4.46 12.91 -22.62
CA ARG A 44 -5.18 11.75 -22.07
C ARG A 44 -4.44 11.17 -20.86
N SER A 45 -5.07 11.25 -19.68
CA SER A 45 -4.54 10.78 -18.38
C SER A 45 -5.09 9.42 -17.92
N GLY A 46 -5.94 8.78 -18.73
CA GLY A 46 -6.73 7.60 -18.34
C GLY A 46 -5.94 6.45 -17.70
N PRO A 47 -4.87 5.93 -18.32
CA PRO A 47 -4.13 4.79 -17.78
C PRO A 47 -3.41 5.06 -16.45
N ALA A 48 -2.79 6.25 -16.31
CA ALA A 48 -2.08 6.63 -15.10
C ALA A 48 -3.04 6.84 -13.92
N SER A 49 -4.21 7.43 -14.17
CA SER A 49 -5.25 7.61 -13.16
C SER A 49 -5.78 6.27 -12.63
N VAL A 50 -6.13 5.35 -13.54
CA VAL A 50 -6.63 4.01 -13.15
C VAL A 50 -5.58 3.24 -12.34
N GLY A 51 -4.31 3.28 -12.76
CA GLY A 51 -3.21 2.64 -12.03
C GLY A 51 -3.04 3.20 -10.62
N GLY A 52 -3.06 4.53 -10.47
CA GLY A 52 -2.95 5.19 -9.16
C GLY A 52 -4.09 4.80 -8.21
N TRP A 53 -5.34 4.84 -8.68
CA TRP A 53 -6.49 4.43 -7.88
C TRP A 53 -6.47 2.94 -7.51
N THR A 54 -6.02 2.08 -8.43
CA THR A 54 -5.90 0.64 -8.15
C THR A 54 -4.92 0.37 -7.00
N LEU A 55 -3.78 1.07 -6.99
CA LEU A 55 -2.81 0.97 -5.89
C LEU A 55 -3.38 1.50 -4.57
N LEU A 56 -4.14 2.60 -4.59
CA LEU A 56 -4.83 3.10 -3.38
C LEU A 56 -5.86 2.11 -2.84
N ILE A 57 -6.63 1.45 -3.70
CA ILE A 57 -7.58 0.40 -3.30
C ILE A 57 -6.83 -0.77 -2.66
N LEU A 58 -5.72 -1.20 -3.26
CA LEU A 58 -4.89 -2.28 -2.70
C LEU A 58 -4.35 -1.93 -1.31
N ILE A 59 -3.88 -0.70 -1.11
CA ILE A 59 -3.46 -0.17 0.19
C ILE A 59 -4.62 -0.19 1.19
N GLY A 60 -5.80 0.28 0.79
CA GLY A 60 -7.00 0.23 1.62
C GLY A 60 -7.38 -1.20 2.02
N MET A 61 -7.24 -2.16 1.10
CA MET A 61 -7.48 -3.57 1.35
C MET A 61 -6.46 -4.18 2.32
N MET A 62 -5.17 -3.81 2.20
CA MET A 62 -4.14 -4.21 3.18
C MET A 62 -4.48 -3.72 4.59
N ILE A 63 -4.92 -2.46 4.72
CA ILE A 63 -5.33 -1.89 6.01
C ILE A 63 -6.56 -2.62 6.56
N ALA A 64 -7.59 -2.81 5.73
CA ALA A 64 -8.80 -3.51 6.11
C ALA A 64 -8.50 -4.95 6.58
N PHE A 65 -7.59 -5.65 5.90
CA PHE A 65 -7.15 -6.98 6.29
C PHE A 65 -6.36 -6.97 7.61
N GLY A 66 -5.48 -5.98 7.81
CA GLY A 66 -4.79 -5.80 9.09
C GLY A 66 -5.77 -5.56 10.24
N LEU A 67 -6.80 -4.73 10.03
CA LEU A 67 -7.86 -4.49 11.01
C LEU A 67 -8.70 -5.75 11.28
N TYR A 68 -9.03 -6.51 10.23
CA TYR A 68 -9.71 -7.80 10.35
C TYR A 68 -8.96 -8.77 11.28
N LEU A 69 -7.65 -8.83 11.16
CA LEU A 69 -6.80 -9.69 12.00
C LEU A 69 -6.58 -9.14 13.41
N ILE A 70 -6.55 -7.81 13.59
CA ILE A 70 -6.39 -7.21 14.93
C ILE A 70 -7.68 -7.33 15.74
N ILE A 71 -8.85 -7.27 15.10
CA ILE A 71 -10.16 -7.25 15.76
C ILE A 71 -10.71 -8.69 15.84
N PRO A 72 -10.68 -9.34 17.02
CA PRO A 72 -11.10 -10.75 17.17
C PRO A 72 -12.61 -10.97 17.06
N GLN A 73 -13.42 -9.92 16.91
CA GLN A 73 -14.87 -10.07 16.66
C GLN A 73 -15.18 -10.26 15.17
N PHE A 74 -14.21 -10.00 14.30
CA PHE A 74 -14.38 -10.14 12.85
C PHE A 74 -13.98 -11.53 12.34
N HIS A 75 -13.22 -12.31 13.12
CA HIS A 75 -12.74 -13.64 12.74
C HIS A 75 -12.87 -14.66 13.88
#